data_AF-A0A0G1N1R8-F1
#
_entry.id   AF-A0A0G1N1R8-F1
#
_cell.length_a   1.000
_cell.length_b   1.000
_cell.length_c   1.000
_cell.angle_alpha   90.00
_cell.angle_beta   90.00
_cell.angle_gamma   90.00
#
_symmetry.space_group_name_H-M   'P 1'
#
loop_
_entity.id
_entity.type
_entity.pdbx_description
1 polymer ?
#
loop_
_entity_poly.entity_id
_entity_poly.type
_entity_poly.pdbx_seq_one_letter_code
_entity_poly.pdbx_strand_id
1 'polypeptide(L)'
;MHSQAKKGFTLIELLVVIAILAVLATAIVVILNPSQLLKQSRDSTRLSDLAALNSAIALYLADYASAAFTSSTKCTGNINPSGIACAGNVSTSTVVTGTGWVTIDFTDISSGSPLARLPLDPVNNDTYAYA
;
A
#
# COMPACT_ATOMS: atom_id res chain seq x y z
N MET A 1 -53.10 -31.98 -22.25
CA MET A 1 -51.85 -31.38 -21.73
C MET A 1 -51.21 -30.63 -22.89
N HIS A 2 -51.33 -29.30 -22.96
CA HIS A 2 -50.80 -28.51 -24.08
C HIS A 2 -49.30 -28.25 -23.85
N SER A 3 -48.47 -28.82 -24.72
CA SER A 3 -47.02 -28.61 -24.73
C SER A 3 -46.73 -27.25 -25.38
N GLN A 4 -46.29 -26.27 -24.59
CA GLN A 4 -45.87 -24.96 -25.09
C GLN A 4 -44.50 -25.10 -25.75
N ALA A 5 -44.41 -24.75 -27.03
CA ALA A 5 -43.14 -24.72 -27.75
C ALA A 5 -42.21 -23.66 -27.12
N LYS A 6 -41.01 -24.07 -26.69
CA LYS A 6 -39.99 -23.15 -26.19
C LYS A 6 -39.50 -22.29 -27.35
N LYS A 7 -39.73 -20.97 -27.28
CA LYS A 7 -39.17 -20.00 -28.24
C LYS A 7 -37.64 -19.94 -28.03
N GLY A 8 -36.88 -20.19 -29.08
CA GLY A 8 -35.42 -20.01 -29.10
C GLY A 8 -35.04 -18.58 -29.46
N PHE A 9 -33.84 -18.17 -29.07
CA PHE A 9 -33.25 -16.89 -29.48
C PHE A 9 -32.90 -16.90 -30.97
N THR A 10 -33.10 -15.77 -31.63
CA THR A 10 -32.64 -15.54 -33.00
C THR A 10 -31.17 -15.10 -33.01
N LEU A 11 -30.45 -15.42 -34.09
CA LEU A 11 -29.05 -14.99 -34.26
C LEU A 11 -28.91 -13.45 -34.26
N ILE A 12 -29.92 -12.74 -34.75
CA ILE A 12 -29.92 -11.28 -34.79
C ILE A 12 -30.10 -10.66 -33.40
N GLU A 13 -30.92 -11.25 -32.54
CA GLU A 13 -31.05 -10.83 -31.14
C GLU A 13 -29.71 -10.96 -30.41
N LEU A 14 -29.01 -12.09 -30.59
CA LEU A 14 -27.70 -12.31 -29.97
C LEU A 14 -26.67 -11.29 -30.46
N LEU A 15 -26.67 -10.98 -31.77
CA LEU A 15 -25.75 -10.01 -32.37
C LEU A 15 -25.96 -8.58 -31.85
N VAL A 16 -27.21 -8.16 -31.71
CA VAL A 16 -27.53 -6.83 -31.16
C VAL A 16 -27.13 -6.73 -29.69
N VAL A 17 -27.32 -7.79 -28.91
CA VAL A 17 -26.94 -7.82 -27.49
C VAL A 17 -25.44 -7.66 -27.31
N ILE A 18 -24.62 -8.42 -28.04
CA ILE A 18 -23.16 -8.29 -27.93
C ILE A 18 -22.66 -6.91 -28.38
N ALA A 19 -23.31 -6.30 -29.37
CA ALA A 19 -22.99 -4.95 -29.82
C ALA A 19 -23.27 -3.91 -28.73
N ILE A 20 -24.43 -4.00 -28.06
CA ILE A 20 -24.79 -3.10 -26.96
C ILE A 20 -23.84 -3.31 -25.77
N LEU A 21 -23.54 -4.56 -25.41
CA LEU A 21 -22.61 -4.88 -24.31
C LEU A 21 -21.20 -4.33 -24.56
N ALA A 22 -20.71 -4.39 -25.80
CA ALA A 22 -19.41 -3.82 -26.16
C ALA A 22 -19.36 -2.30 -25.93
N VAL A 23 -20.39 -1.56 -26.34
CA VAL A 23 -20.46 -0.10 -26.12
C VAL A 23 -20.54 0.21 -24.63
N LEU A 24 -21.41 -0.45 -23.88
CA LEU A 24 -21.57 -0.22 -22.45
C LEU A 24 -20.28 -0.52 -21.67
N ALA A 25 -19.57 -1.60 -22.01
CA ALA A 25 -18.31 -1.96 -21.36
C ALA A 25 -17.26 -0.85 -21.50
N THR A 26 -17.12 -0.27 -22.70
CA THR A 26 -16.16 0.84 -22.93
C THR A 26 -16.55 2.11 -22.17
N ALA A 27 -17.84 2.45 -22.11
CA ALA A 27 -18.33 3.62 -21.40
C ALA A 27 -18.04 3.53 -19.89
N ILE A 28 -18.23 2.34 -19.30
CA ILE A 28 -17.98 2.11 -17.87
C ILE A 28 -16.50 2.32 -17.51
N VAL A 29 -15.56 1.83 -18.33
CA VAL A 29 -14.12 1.97 -18.07
C VAL A 29 -13.69 3.44 -18.04
N VAL A 30 -14.26 4.27 -18.93
CA VAL A 30 -13.98 5.72 -18.97
C VAL A 30 -14.52 6.41 -17.71
N ILE A 31 -15.72 6.03 -17.27
CA ILE A 31 -16.36 6.64 -16.09
C ILE A 31 -15.64 6.27 -14.79
N LEU A 32 -15.27 4.99 -14.61
CA LEU A 32 -14.72 4.50 -13.34
C LEU A 32 -13.26 4.90 -13.10
N ASN A 33 -12.53 5.35 -14.13
CA ASN A 33 -11.10 5.69 -14.06
C ASN A 33 -10.32 4.71 -13.14
N PRO A 34 -10.15 3.44 -13.54
CA PRO A 34 -9.56 2.40 -12.69
C PRO A 34 -8.16 2.77 -12.18
N SER A 35 -7.42 3.59 -12.93
CA SER A 35 -6.10 4.07 -12.52
C SER A 35 -6.15 4.92 -11.25
N GLN A 36 -7.21 5.72 -11.06
CA GLN A 36 -7.41 6.56 -9.88
C GLN A 36 -7.84 5.72 -8.67
N LEU A 37 -8.71 4.73 -8.89
CA LEU A 37 -9.12 3.80 -7.83
C LEU A 37 -7.92 3.01 -7.28
N LEU A 38 -7.03 2.53 -8.16
CA LEU A 38 -5.80 1.87 -7.74
C LEU A 38 -4.87 2.82 -6.97
N LYS A 39 -4.77 4.09 -7.36
CA LYS A 39 -4.01 5.11 -6.60
C LYS A 39 -4.60 5.30 -5.20
N GLN A 40 -5.90 5.53 -5.11
CA GLN A 40 -6.61 5.70 -3.83
C GLN A 40 -6.47 4.49 -2.91
N SER A 41 -6.50 3.27 -3.47
CA SER A 41 -6.28 2.04 -2.70
C SER A 41 -4.88 2.00 -2.09
N ARG A 42 -3.83 2.36 -2.85
CA ARG A 42 -2.46 2.42 -2.32
C ARG A 42 -2.29 3.51 -1.26
N ASP A 43 -2.92 4.67 -1.46
CA ASP A 43 -2.90 5.76 -0.47
C ASP A 43 -3.62 5.36 0.82
N SER A 44 -4.70 4.58 0.72
CA SER A 44 -5.40 4.02 1.88
C SER A 44 -4.53 3.03 2.64
N THR A 45 -3.77 2.18 1.93
CA THR A 45 -2.78 1.28 2.56
C THR A 45 -1.68 2.07 3.26
N ARG A 46 -1.09 3.07 2.59
CA ARG A 46 -0.09 3.96 3.19
C ARG A 46 -0.59 4.66 4.45
N LEU A 47 -1.82 5.14 4.45
CA LEU A 47 -2.42 5.78 5.62
C LEU A 47 -2.61 4.78 6.78
N SER A 48 -3.04 3.55 6.48
CA SER A 48 -3.14 2.47 7.48
C SER A 48 -1.78 2.09 8.05
N ASP A 49 -0.74 2.03 7.21
CA ASP A 49 0.63 1.74 7.61
C ASP A 49 1.16 2.82 8.57
N LEU A 50 0.93 4.11 8.25
CA LEU A 50 1.29 5.24 9.11
C LEU A 50 0.54 5.21 10.44
N ALA A 51 -0.74 4.86 10.43
CA ALA A 51 -1.52 4.73 11.66
C ALA A 51 -0.95 3.62 12.56
N ALA A 52 -0.61 2.47 11.99
CA ALA A 52 0.01 1.36 12.72
C ALA A 52 1.37 1.75 13.32
N LEU A 53 2.21 2.46 12.58
CA LEU A 53 3.48 2.98 13.07
C LEU A 53 3.30 4.01 14.18
N ASN A 54 2.33 4.91 14.05
CA ASN A 54 2.03 5.90 15.09
C ASN A 54 1.59 5.21 16.40
N SER A 55 0.72 4.20 16.33
CA SER A 55 0.35 3.40 17.50
C SER A 55 1.54 2.66 18.10
N ALA A 56 2.43 2.11 17.27
CA ALA A 56 3.63 1.42 17.75
C ALA A 56 4.60 2.35 18.47
N ILE A 57 4.83 3.55 17.91
CA ILE A 57 5.67 4.59 18.53
C ILE A 57 5.04 5.09 19.82
N ALA A 58 3.72 5.31 19.85
CA ALA A 58 3.02 5.73 21.06
C ALA A 58 3.16 4.72 22.19
N LEU A 59 3.10 3.42 21.87
CA LEU A 59 3.32 2.36 22.85
C LEU A 59 4.77 2.30 23.33
N TYR A 60 5.74 2.46 22.42
CA TYR A 60 7.16 2.57 22.79
C TYR A 60 7.41 3.75 23.75
N LEU A 61 6.83 4.91 23.46
CA LEU A 61 6.98 6.12 24.28
C LEU A 61 6.24 6.06 25.63
N ALA A 62 5.32 5.09 25.79
CA ALA A 62 4.71 4.82 27.09
C ALA A 62 5.68 4.11 28.05
N ASP A 63 6.59 3.29 27.50
CA ASP A 63 7.59 2.54 28.27
C ASP A 63 8.91 3.31 28.41
N TYR A 64 9.30 4.06 27.38
CA TYR A 64 10.56 4.80 27.32
C TYR A 64 10.31 6.30 27.16
N ALA A 65 10.85 7.11 28.09
CA ALA A 65 10.66 8.56 28.13
C ALA A 65 11.19 9.33 26.89
N SER A 66 11.99 8.68 26.06
CA SER A 66 12.48 9.22 24.79
C SER A 66 12.72 8.10 23.78
N ALA A 67 12.44 8.35 22.51
CA ALA A 67 12.79 7.44 21.42
C ALA A 67 14.32 7.24 21.37
N ALA A 68 14.81 6.10 21.88
CA ALA A 68 16.19 5.71 21.70
C ALA A 68 16.33 5.17 20.27
N PHE A 69 16.68 6.04 19.34
CA PHE A 69 17.03 5.61 17.99
C PHE A 69 18.32 4.80 18.07
N THR A 70 18.26 3.53 17.70
CA THR A 70 19.47 2.74 17.50
C THR A 70 20.32 3.47 16.46
N SER A 71 21.60 3.70 16.76
CA SER A 71 22.47 4.57 15.97
C SER A 71 22.86 3.92 14.64
N SER A 72 21.91 3.78 13.74
CA SER A 72 22.13 3.40 12.35
C SER A 72 21.95 4.65 11.50
N THR A 73 23.06 5.34 11.23
CA THR A 73 23.08 6.41 10.23
C THR A 73 22.62 5.85 8.89
N LYS A 74 21.44 6.27 8.41
CA LYS A 74 20.94 5.82 7.11
C LYS A 74 20.41 6.92 6.19
N CYS A 75 20.52 8.20 6.56
CA CYS A 75 20.50 9.33 5.62
C CYS A 75 21.31 10.50 6.19
N THR A 76 22.63 10.54 5.98
CA THR A 76 23.37 11.82 5.96
C THR A 76 23.18 12.43 4.57
N GLY A 77 22.01 13.02 4.36
CA GLY A 77 21.73 13.78 3.16
C GLY A 77 22.63 15.00 3.12
N ASN A 78 23.66 15.01 2.27
CA ASN A 78 24.30 16.26 1.90
C ASN A 78 23.24 17.07 1.15
N ILE A 79 22.72 18.12 1.78
CA ILE A 79 21.71 19.01 1.20
C ILE A 79 22.36 19.79 0.05
N ASN A 80 22.40 19.18 -1.14
CA ASN A 80 22.68 19.89 -2.37
C ASN A 80 21.36 20.52 -2.87
N PRO A 81 21.38 21.69 -3.52
CA PRO A 81 20.17 22.37 -4.00
C PRO A 81 19.40 21.60 -5.10
N SER A 82 19.89 20.43 -5.50
CA SER A 82 19.31 19.52 -6.50
C SER A 82 18.68 18.24 -5.91
N GLY A 83 18.61 18.08 -4.58
CA GLY A 83 17.86 17.00 -3.92
C GLY A 83 18.57 16.36 -2.72
N ILE A 84 17.77 15.69 -1.88
CA ILE A 84 18.27 14.89 -0.75
C ILE A 84 18.95 13.64 -1.32
N ALA A 85 20.29 13.58 -1.26
CA ALA A 85 21.04 12.37 -1.58
C ALA A 85 21.31 11.59 -0.29
N CYS A 86 20.49 10.60 0.04
CA CYS A 86 20.81 9.65 1.10
C CYS A 86 22.02 8.81 0.65
N ALA A 87 23.22 9.15 1.13
CA ALA A 87 24.46 8.40 0.87
C ALA A 87 24.58 7.13 1.73
N GLY A 88 23.46 6.48 2.03
CA GLY A 88 23.39 5.26 2.83
C GLY A 88 22.54 4.21 2.12
N ASN A 89 22.92 2.94 2.22
CA ASN A 89 22.06 1.83 1.83
C ASN A 89 20.76 1.94 2.61
N VAL A 90 19.69 2.39 1.96
CA VAL A 90 18.40 2.54 2.60
C VAL A 90 17.88 1.14 2.93
N SER A 91 17.59 0.89 4.22
CA SER A 91 17.35 -0.46 4.71
C SER A 91 15.92 -0.86 4.38
N THR A 92 15.67 -1.55 3.27
CA THR A 92 14.33 -2.11 2.96
C THR A 92 13.92 -3.25 3.89
N SER A 93 14.71 -3.51 4.93
CA SER A 93 14.44 -4.52 5.94
C SER A 93 13.19 -4.15 6.75
N THR A 94 12.27 -5.08 6.82
CA THR A 94 11.00 -4.93 7.55
C THR A 94 11.08 -5.45 8.99
N VAL A 95 12.28 -5.72 9.50
CA VAL A 95 12.48 -6.17 10.88
C VAL A 95 12.18 -5.05 11.88
N VAL A 96 11.67 -5.43 13.05
CA VAL A 96 11.26 -4.49 14.12
C VAL A 96 12.32 -4.29 15.20
N THR A 97 13.51 -4.84 15.02
CA THR A 97 14.63 -4.85 16.01
C THR A 97 15.53 -3.61 15.93
N GLY A 98 14.98 -2.46 15.50
CA GLY A 98 15.75 -1.22 15.28
C GLY A 98 16.73 -1.26 14.11
N THR A 99 16.93 -2.41 13.44
CA THR A 99 17.80 -2.57 12.26
C THR A 99 17.06 -2.45 10.92
N GLY A 100 15.74 -2.25 10.96
CA GLY A 100 14.89 -1.99 9.80
C GLY A 100 15.06 -0.57 9.23
N TRP A 101 14.12 -0.14 8.38
CA TRP A 101 14.02 1.26 7.96
C TRP A 101 13.55 2.19 9.10
N VAL A 102 12.92 1.65 10.14
CA VAL A 102 12.66 2.34 11.40
C VAL A 102 13.73 1.93 12.42
N THR A 103 14.43 2.91 12.99
CA THR A 103 15.56 2.68 13.90
C THR A 103 15.16 2.52 15.38
N ILE A 104 13.86 2.40 15.66
CA ILE A 104 13.33 2.09 16.98
C ILE A 104 13.22 0.58 17.10
N ASP A 105 13.75 0.02 18.18
CA ASP A 105 13.53 -1.39 18.51
C ASP A 105 12.17 -1.54 19.21
N PHE A 106 11.18 -2.06 18.48
CA PHE A 106 9.86 -2.32 19.03
C PHE A 106 9.81 -3.62 19.85
N THR A 107 10.85 -4.45 19.81
CA THR A 107 10.93 -5.67 20.63
C THR A 107 11.27 -5.38 22.09
N ASP A 108 11.84 -4.20 22.36
CA ASP A 108 12.13 -3.73 23.71
C ASP A 108 10.88 -3.28 24.50
N ILE A 109 9.73 -3.14 23.84
CA ILE A 109 8.47 -2.80 24.50
C ILE A 109 8.09 -3.93 25.48
N SER A 110 7.77 -3.57 26.72
CA SER A 110 7.49 -4.50 27.82
C SER A 110 6.30 -5.43 27.53
N SER A 111 5.32 -4.94 26.76
CA SER A 111 4.16 -5.73 26.29
C SER A 111 4.42 -6.53 25.01
N GLY A 112 5.65 -6.47 24.46
CA GLY A 112 6.01 -6.99 23.16
C GLY A 112 5.70 -6.02 22.00
N SER A 113 6.31 -6.28 20.84
CA SER A 113 6.14 -5.46 19.63
C SER A 113 4.69 -5.52 19.13
N PRO A 114 4.01 -4.37 18.94
CA PRO A 114 2.67 -4.31 18.35
C PRO A 114 2.68 -4.58 16.84
N LEU A 115 3.86 -4.59 16.21
CA LEU A 115 4.05 -4.87 14.79
C LEU A 115 4.79 -6.21 14.63
N ALA A 116 4.28 -7.08 13.77
CA ALA A 116 4.97 -8.32 13.39
C ALA A 116 6.14 -8.07 12.41
N ARG A 117 6.03 -6.99 11.62
CA ARG A 117 7.06 -6.46 10.72
C ARG A 117 6.76 -4.97 10.46
N LEU A 118 7.76 -4.20 10.05
CA LEU A 118 7.53 -2.87 9.53
C LEU A 118 6.73 -2.94 8.22
N PRO A 119 5.84 -1.95 7.95
CA PRO A 119 5.12 -1.88 6.70
C PRO A 119 6.02 -1.85 5.47
N LEU A 120 5.43 -2.19 4.32
CA LEU A 120 6.09 -2.17 3.01
C LEU A 120 5.19 -1.38 2.04
N ASP A 121 5.78 -0.48 1.25
CA ASP A 121 5.00 0.33 0.32
C ASP A 121 4.28 -0.57 -0.69
N PRO A 122 3.02 -0.30 -1.06
CA PRO A 122 2.29 -1.14 -2.02
C PRO A 122 2.97 -1.25 -3.40
N VAL A 123 3.79 -0.27 -3.80
CA VAL A 123 4.54 -0.29 -5.06
C VAL A 123 5.92 -0.92 -4.88
N ASN A 124 6.56 -0.69 -3.72
CA ASN A 124 7.85 -1.25 -3.31
C ASN A 124 8.88 -1.37 -4.45
N ASN A 125 9.29 -0.23 -5.01
CA ASN A 125 10.34 -0.15 -6.02
C ASN A 125 11.38 0.91 -5.64
N ASP A 126 12.40 1.10 -6.48
CA ASP A 126 13.50 2.03 -6.21
C ASP A 126 13.05 3.49 -5.99
N THR A 127 11.84 3.87 -6.43
CA THR A 127 11.27 5.22 -6.31
C THR A 127 10.22 5.33 -5.21
N TYR A 128 9.47 4.25 -4.94
CA TYR A 128 8.35 4.20 -4.01
C TYR A 128 8.58 3.04 -3.02
N ALA A 129 9.26 3.35 -1.91
CA ALA A 129 9.51 2.43 -0.82
C ALA A 129 9.48 3.19 0.51
N TYR A 130 9.17 2.47 1.59
CA TYR A 130 9.46 2.95 2.94
C TYR A 130 10.87 2.49 3.27
N ALA A 131 11.75 3.44 3.56
CA ALA A 131 13.18 3.23 3.45
C ALA A 131 13.89 4.18 4.42
#